data_AF-F4P3U2-F1
#
_entry.id   AF-F4P3U2-F1
#
_cell.length_a   1.000
_cell.length_b   1.000
_cell.length_c   1.000
_cell.angle_alpha   90.00
_cell.angle_beta   90.00
_cell.angle_gamma   90.00
#
_symmetry.space_group_name_H-M   'P 1'
#
loop_
_entity.id
_entity.type
_entity.pdbx_description
1 polymer ?
#
loop_
_entity_poly.entity_id
_entity_poly.type
_entity_poly.pdbx_seq_one_letter_code
_entity_poly.pdbx_strand_id
1 'polypeptide(L)'
;LRVRAGPSYSNLTTIRVNDEHHPFLLDSEHFTGYLVVRYLNFSGTTSTDNTMARPIHNPISSYFQGRNRRYSIMLQGRFKKEWKGDDIIFGANMASPLRTPPGASIAIRIAKWLDPSVEADLDCHEPYIYSPMVSSMNSLATLSSVPSAPLLNTVPSVDIGPWAFHSQFVPEYTSLLFPSNTKQPLLTSYDKRKRFFADITKRNAVTFSPQNIYCMDFYDAYFDFNTVSVKLPGISLSAFKFWEGQPLRYVAMSRDRSTVFFVITFELIE
;
A
#
# COMPACT_ATOMS: atom_id res chain seq x y z
N LEU A 1 -13.21 -13.25 1.08
CA LEU A 1 -12.52 -11.99 0.72
C LEU A 1 -12.08 -12.02 -0.75
N ARG A 2 -12.40 -10.99 -1.54
CA ARG A 2 -11.85 -10.79 -2.89
C ARG A 2 -10.99 -9.55 -2.88
N VAL A 3 -9.82 -9.64 -3.52
CA VAL A 3 -8.93 -8.50 -3.71
C VAL A 3 -8.92 -8.13 -5.18
N ARG A 4 -9.18 -6.86 -5.49
CA ARG A 4 -9.06 -6.33 -6.85
C ARG A 4 -8.04 -5.21 -6.85
N ALA A 5 -7.39 -4.98 -7.98
CA ALA A 5 -6.50 -3.85 -8.15
C ALA A 5 -6.54 -3.34 -9.58
N GLY A 6 -6.07 -2.12 -9.77
CA GLY A 6 -5.93 -1.51 -11.08
C GLY A 6 -5.60 -0.02 -11.00
N PRO A 7 -5.47 0.65 -12.15
CA PRO A 7 -4.98 2.03 -12.22
C PRO A 7 -6.01 3.08 -11.78
N SER A 8 -7.30 2.73 -11.67
CA SER A 8 -8.37 3.67 -11.31
C SER A 8 -9.56 2.96 -10.65
N TYR A 9 -10.49 3.72 -10.09
CA TYR A 9 -11.70 3.16 -9.44
C TYR A 9 -12.60 2.37 -10.40
N SER A 10 -12.60 2.69 -11.69
CA SER A 10 -13.43 2.03 -12.71
C SER A 10 -12.71 0.90 -13.45
N ASN A 11 -11.38 0.81 -13.33
CA ASN A 11 -10.58 -0.22 -13.97
C ASN A 11 -9.92 -1.10 -12.89
N LEU A 12 -10.67 -2.09 -12.41
CA LEU A 12 -10.24 -3.01 -11.35
C LEU A 12 -10.45 -4.46 -11.77
N THR A 13 -9.43 -5.28 -11.61
CA THR A 13 -9.48 -6.73 -11.88
C THR A 13 -9.14 -7.51 -10.63
N THR A 14 -9.74 -8.69 -10.46
CA THR A 14 -9.38 -9.60 -9.35
C THR A 14 -7.94 -10.07 -9.50
N ILE A 15 -7.14 -9.95 -8.44
CA ILE A 15 -5.71 -10.31 -8.44
C ILE A 15 -5.44 -11.62 -7.71
N ARG A 16 -4.26 -12.21 -7.96
CA ARG A 16 -3.78 -13.42 -7.27
C ARG A 16 -3.13 -13.04 -5.93
N VAL A 17 -3.88 -13.16 -4.85
CA VAL A 17 -3.35 -12.93 -3.48
C VAL A 17 -2.36 -14.04 -3.12
N ASN A 18 -1.27 -13.68 -2.43
CA ASN A 18 -0.17 -14.56 -2.01
C ASN A 18 0.65 -15.22 -3.14
N ASP A 19 0.39 -14.92 -4.42
CA ASP A 19 1.23 -15.36 -5.55
C ASP A 19 2.42 -14.41 -5.74
N GLU A 20 3.51 -14.70 -5.05
CA GLU A 20 4.70 -13.85 -4.99
C GLU A 20 5.54 -13.83 -6.29
N HIS A 21 5.25 -14.74 -7.22
CA HIS A 21 5.99 -14.92 -8.47
C HIS A 21 5.25 -14.40 -9.70
N HIS A 22 3.95 -14.16 -9.61
CA HIS A 22 3.14 -13.59 -10.68
C HIS A 22 2.50 -12.27 -10.23
N PRO A 23 3.29 -11.20 -10.10
CA PRO A 23 2.77 -9.91 -9.66
C PRO A 23 1.72 -9.38 -10.65
N PHE A 24 0.78 -8.60 -10.13
CA PHE A 24 -0.17 -7.88 -10.94
C PHE A 24 0.49 -6.65 -11.58
N LEU A 25 0.33 -6.46 -12.88
CA LEU A 25 0.85 -5.28 -13.59
C LEU A 25 -0.13 -4.12 -13.48
N LEU A 26 0.35 -3.00 -12.95
CA LEU A 26 -0.28 -1.69 -13.02
C LEU A 26 0.41 -0.90 -14.13
N ASP A 27 -0.35 -0.44 -15.12
CA ASP A 27 0.16 0.49 -16.13
C ASP A 27 -0.91 1.53 -16.46
N SER A 28 -0.57 2.80 -16.30
CA SER A 28 -1.46 3.95 -16.48
C SER A 28 -0.70 5.16 -17.01
N GLU A 29 -1.39 6.28 -17.24
CA GLU A 29 -0.73 7.54 -17.64
C GLU A 29 0.28 8.03 -16.59
N HIS A 30 0.05 7.75 -15.30
CA HIS A 30 0.81 8.38 -14.21
C HIS A 30 1.72 7.43 -13.44
N PHE A 31 1.53 6.11 -13.59
CA PHE A 31 2.28 5.11 -12.85
C PHE A 31 2.43 3.82 -13.67
N THR A 32 3.57 3.14 -13.52
CA THR A 32 3.75 1.76 -13.96
C THR A 32 4.40 0.97 -12.84
N GLY A 33 3.97 -0.27 -12.60
CA GLY A 33 4.47 -1.05 -11.49
C GLY A 33 3.95 -2.48 -11.40
N TYR A 34 4.65 -3.28 -10.62
CA TYR A 34 4.22 -4.58 -10.15
C TYR A 34 3.59 -4.44 -8.77
N LEU A 35 2.52 -5.19 -8.52
CA LEU A 35 1.79 -5.23 -7.26
C LEU A 35 1.65 -6.68 -6.79
N VAL A 36 2.01 -6.92 -5.53
CA VAL A 36 1.71 -8.17 -4.82
C VAL A 36 0.94 -7.83 -3.55
N VAL A 37 -0.17 -8.52 -3.33
CA VAL A 37 -0.88 -8.50 -2.05
C VAL A 37 -0.65 -9.82 -1.34
N ARG A 38 -0.13 -9.76 -0.11
CA ARG A 38 -0.02 -10.91 0.80
C ARG A 38 -1.06 -10.81 1.89
N TYR A 39 -1.63 -11.93 2.29
CA TYR A 39 -2.62 -12.01 3.36
C TYR A 39 -2.45 -13.34 4.12
N LEU A 40 -2.21 -13.24 5.43
CA LEU A 40 -2.05 -14.40 6.30
C LEU A 40 -3.39 -15.12 6.48
N ASN A 41 -3.42 -16.43 6.26
CA ASN A 41 -4.60 -17.27 6.30
C ASN A 41 -5.73 -16.74 5.38
N PHE A 42 -5.36 -16.37 4.15
CA PHE A 42 -6.28 -15.91 3.14
C PHE A 42 -7.37 -16.98 2.89
N SER A 43 -8.63 -16.57 3.01
CA SER A 43 -9.80 -17.38 2.66
C SER A 43 -10.70 -16.54 1.76
N GLY A 44 -10.51 -16.70 0.47
CA GLY A 44 -11.02 -15.77 -0.52
C GLY A 44 -11.05 -16.33 -1.92
N THR A 45 -11.42 -15.51 -2.90
CA THR A 45 -11.48 -15.91 -4.31
C THR A 45 -10.39 -15.22 -5.11
N THR A 46 -9.79 -15.95 -6.04
CA THR A 46 -8.80 -15.46 -7.02
C THR A 46 -9.45 -15.34 -8.40
N SER A 47 -8.76 -14.75 -9.38
CA SER A 47 -9.29 -14.50 -10.73
C SER A 47 -9.87 -15.76 -11.39
N THR A 48 -10.97 -15.60 -12.12
CA THR A 48 -11.74 -16.63 -12.80
C THR A 48 -11.23 -16.99 -14.20
N ASP A 49 -10.13 -16.38 -14.67
CA ASP A 49 -9.56 -16.68 -16.00
C ASP A 49 -8.90 -18.07 -16.03
N ASN A 50 -9.74 -19.09 -16.29
CA ASN A 50 -9.53 -20.45 -16.81
C ASN A 50 -8.30 -21.28 -16.39
N THR A 51 -7.51 -20.80 -15.45
CA THR A 51 -6.52 -21.59 -14.71
C THR A 51 -7.06 -21.67 -13.29
N MET A 52 -7.33 -22.89 -12.84
CA MET A 52 -7.76 -23.22 -11.48
C MET A 52 -6.68 -22.86 -10.44
N ALA A 53 -6.26 -21.61 -10.35
CA ALA A 53 -5.37 -21.15 -9.30
C ALA A 53 -6.21 -21.06 -8.02
N ARG A 54 -6.30 -22.18 -7.30
CA ARG A 54 -6.89 -22.23 -5.97
C ARG A 54 -6.32 -21.09 -5.12
N PRO A 55 -7.13 -20.48 -4.24
CA PRO A 55 -6.64 -19.46 -3.33
C PRO A 55 -5.39 -19.94 -2.59
N ILE A 56 -4.31 -19.17 -2.68
CA ILE A 56 -3.09 -19.46 -1.93
C ILE A 56 -3.33 -18.95 -0.50
N HIS A 57 -3.50 -19.86 0.45
CA HIS A 57 -3.85 -19.51 1.84
C HIS A 57 -2.77 -18.68 2.55
N ASN A 58 -1.50 -18.99 2.31
CA ASN A 58 -0.35 -18.29 2.88
C ASN A 58 0.72 -18.14 1.80
N PRO A 59 1.49 -17.02 1.77
CA PRO A 59 2.58 -16.87 0.83
C PRO A 59 3.62 -17.99 1.03
N ILE A 60 4.33 -18.33 -0.05
CA ILE A 60 5.37 -19.38 -0.01
C ILE A 60 6.55 -18.93 0.86
N SER A 61 6.84 -17.62 0.87
CA SER A 61 7.89 -17.04 1.69
C SER A 61 7.58 -17.06 3.19
N SER A 62 8.63 -16.89 3.99
CA SER A 62 8.54 -16.69 5.44
C SER A 62 8.13 -15.26 5.83
N TYR A 63 7.46 -14.51 4.93
CA TYR A 63 7.15 -13.09 5.12
C TYR A 63 6.50 -12.77 6.48
N PHE A 64 5.53 -13.61 6.89
CA PHE A 64 4.79 -13.46 8.14
C PHE A 64 5.43 -14.17 9.36
N GLN A 65 6.41 -15.06 9.14
CA GLN A 65 6.94 -15.90 10.21
C GLN A 65 7.64 -15.07 11.30
N GLY A 66 7.19 -15.23 12.55
CA GLY A 66 7.75 -14.51 13.71
C GLY A 66 7.49 -13.00 13.72
N ARG A 67 6.56 -12.50 12.88
CA ARG A 67 6.24 -11.07 12.78
C ARG A 67 4.77 -10.80 13.03
N ASN A 68 4.50 -9.69 13.69
CA ASN A 68 3.13 -9.19 13.84
C ASN A 68 2.72 -8.44 12.56
N ARG A 69 2.19 -9.18 11.57
CA ARG A 69 1.67 -8.68 10.29
C ARG A 69 0.53 -9.59 9.83
N ARG A 70 -0.56 -9.03 9.34
CA ARG A 70 -1.70 -9.78 8.79
C ARG A 70 -1.77 -9.70 7.27
N TYR A 71 -1.43 -8.57 6.69
CA TYR A 71 -1.40 -8.39 5.24
C TYR A 71 -0.27 -7.44 4.82
N SER A 72 0.07 -7.47 3.53
CA SER A 72 1.05 -6.60 2.89
C SER A 72 0.55 -6.21 1.50
N ILE A 73 0.77 -4.95 1.12
CA ILE A 73 0.57 -4.38 -0.20
C ILE A 73 1.96 -3.92 -0.65
N MET A 74 2.60 -4.73 -1.49
CA MET A 74 3.96 -4.49 -1.95
C MET A 74 3.95 -4.04 -3.40
N LEU A 75 4.68 -2.96 -3.68
CA LEU A 75 4.83 -2.38 -5.00
C LEU A 75 6.29 -2.31 -5.41
N GLN A 76 6.55 -2.53 -6.69
CA GLN A 76 7.76 -2.07 -7.37
C GLN A 76 7.31 -1.28 -8.58
N GLY A 77 7.63 0.00 -8.68
CA GLY A 77 7.15 0.80 -9.79
C GLY A 77 7.83 2.15 -9.92
N ARG A 78 7.29 2.95 -10.83
CA ARG A 78 7.81 4.26 -11.21
C ARG A 78 6.64 5.19 -11.47
N PHE A 79 6.72 6.39 -10.91
CA PHE A 79 5.84 7.50 -11.28
C PHE A 79 6.30 8.06 -12.63
N LYS A 80 5.37 8.29 -13.55
CA LYS A 80 5.71 8.72 -14.93
C LYS A 80 5.98 10.21 -15.07
N LYS A 81 5.72 10.99 -14.00
CA LYS A 81 6.13 12.39 -13.86
C LYS A 81 6.71 12.63 -12.48
N GLU A 82 7.38 13.77 -12.35
CA GLU A 82 7.94 14.23 -11.09
C GLU A 82 6.83 14.63 -10.09
N TRP A 83 7.01 14.27 -8.83
CA TRP A 83 6.13 14.66 -7.72
C TRP A 83 6.95 14.97 -6.48
N LYS A 84 6.56 15.97 -5.68
CA LYS A 84 7.16 16.15 -4.35
C LYS A 84 6.75 15.02 -3.42
N GLY A 85 7.54 14.80 -2.37
CA GLY A 85 7.23 13.81 -1.34
C GLY A 85 5.89 14.06 -0.63
N ASP A 86 5.44 15.31 -0.59
CA ASP A 86 4.14 15.69 -0.01
C ASP A 86 2.97 15.57 -1.00
N ASP A 87 3.23 15.49 -2.31
CA ASP A 87 2.18 15.48 -3.32
C ASP A 87 1.47 14.13 -3.40
N ILE A 88 2.10 13.05 -2.94
CA ILE A 88 1.55 11.69 -3.05
C ILE A 88 1.07 11.20 -1.70
N ILE A 89 -0.21 10.89 -1.61
CA ILE A 89 -0.84 10.30 -0.43
C ILE A 89 -1.21 8.84 -0.69
N PHE A 90 -1.13 8.03 0.36
CA PHE A 90 -1.56 6.64 0.37
C PHE A 90 -2.33 6.33 1.64
N GLY A 91 -3.38 5.53 1.50
CA GLY A 91 -4.17 5.06 2.64
C GLY A 91 -5.53 4.54 2.21
N ALA A 92 -6.45 4.46 3.17
CA ALA A 92 -7.74 3.82 2.99
C ALA A 92 -8.87 4.84 2.77
N ASN A 93 -9.80 4.54 1.88
CA ASN A 93 -11.09 5.23 1.81
C ASN A 93 -12.26 4.28 1.51
N MET A 94 -13.46 4.84 1.68
CA MET A 94 -14.74 4.17 1.51
C MET A 94 -15.57 4.91 0.46
N ALA A 95 -16.44 4.19 -0.26
CA ALA A 95 -17.25 4.74 -1.37
C ALA A 95 -18.54 5.39 -0.90
N SER A 96 -18.92 5.15 0.34
CA SER A 96 -20.16 5.62 0.93
C SER A 96 -19.93 6.02 2.39
N PRO A 97 -20.73 6.95 2.92
CA PRO A 97 -20.61 7.40 4.30
C PRO A 97 -20.66 6.22 5.27
N LEU A 98 -19.92 6.32 6.37
CA LEU A 98 -20.11 5.42 7.51
C LEU A 98 -21.35 5.87 8.28
N ARG A 99 -22.15 4.92 8.79
CA ARG A 99 -23.04 5.27 9.90
C ARG A 99 -22.15 5.67 11.06
N THR A 100 -22.31 6.88 11.60
CA THR A 100 -21.42 7.43 12.64
C THR A 100 -21.16 6.39 13.74
N PRO A 101 -19.95 5.78 13.79
CA PRO A 101 -19.67 4.75 14.76
C PRO A 101 -19.44 5.40 16.13
N PRO A 102 -20.07 4.92 17.22
CA PRO A 102 -19.59 5.22 18.56
C PRO A 102 -18.09 4.89 18.64
N GLY A 103 -17.27 5.89 18.96
CA GLY A 103 -15.80 5.73 19.05
C GLY A 103 -15.00 6.13 17.80
N ALA A 104 -15.60 6.79 16.80
CA ALA A 104 -14.86 7.35 15.66
C ALA A 104 -13.67 8.24 16.11
N SER A 105 -13.86 9.06 17.14
CA SER A 105 -12.78 9.88 17.73
C SER A 105 -11.64 9.05 18.34
N ILE A 106 -11.93 7.86 18.88
CA ILE A 106 -10.93 6.92 19.39
C ILE A 106 -10.16 6.31 18.22
N ALA A 107 -10.85 5.89 17.16
CA ALA A 107 -10.21 5.35 15.95
C ALA A 107 -9.26 6.38 15.30
N ILE A 108 -9.68 7.65 15.20
CA ILE A 108 -8.83 8.74 14.70
C ILE A 108 -7.60 8.96 15.60
N ARG A 109 -7.76 8.90 16.93
CA ARG A 109 -6.64 9.01 17.87
C ARG A 109 -5.66 7.85 17.74
N ILE A 110 -6.15 6.63 17.55
CA ILE A 110 -5.32 5.45 17.28
C ILE A 110 -4.54 5.63 15.98
N ALA A 111 -5.21 6.09 14.90
CA ALA A 111 -4.56 6.30 13.62
C ALA A 111 -3.42 7.33 13.73
N LYS A 112 -3.67 8.47 14.41
CA LYS A 112 -2.65 9.50 14.69
C LYS A 112 -1.52 9.01 15.60
N TRP A 113 -1.79 8.08 16.51
CA TRP A 113 -0.75 7.48 17.34
C TRP A 113 0.16 6.53 16.54
N LEU A 114 -0.41 5.76 15.61
CA LEU A 114 0.36 4.88 14.71
C LEU A 114 1.18 5.68 13.70
N ASP A 115 0.58 6.71 13.10
CA ASP A 115 1.23 7.63 12.18
C ASP A 115 0.79 9.08 12.46
N PRO A 116 1.69 9.93 13.00
CA PRO A 116 1.40 11.34 13.29
C PRO A 116 1.03 12.17 12.06
N SER A 117 1.35 11.69 10.85
CA SER A 117 1.10 12.39 9.59
C SER A 117 -0.28 12.06 9.00
N VAL A 118 -1.08 11.23 9.69
CA VAL A 118 -2.40 10.83 9.23
C VAL A 118 -3.37 12.02 9.20
N GLU A 119 -4.03 12.15 8.06
CA GLU A 119 -5.20 12.97 7.83
C GLU A 119 -6.41 12.03 7.69
N ALA A 120 -7.43 12.24 8.50
CA ALA A 120 -8.61 11.38 8.51
C ALA A 120 -9.89 12.20 8.71
N ASP A 121 -10.91 11.85 7.94
CA ASP A 121 -12.28 12.32 8.13
C ASP A 121 -13.21 11.12 7.94
N LEU A 122 -13.85 10.69 9.03
CA LEU A 122 -14.75 9.54 9.02
C LEU A 122 -16.23 9.94 8.92
N ASP A 123 -16.54 11.24 8.99
CA ASP A 123 -17.90 11.78 9.00
C ASP A 123 -18.30 12.38 7.64
N CYS A 124 -17.36 12.51 6.70
CA CYS A 124 -17.62 12.95 5.34
C CYS A 124 -18.29 11.90 4.44
N HIS A 125 -18.72 12.31 3.23
CA HIS A 125 -19.43 11.43 2.31
C HIS A 125 -18.58 10.28 1.76
N GLU A 126 -17.27 10.49 1.65
CA GLU A 126 -16.29 9.45 1.30
C GLU A 126 -15.24 9.37 2.41
N PRO A 127 -15.53 8.65 3.50
CA PRO A 127 -14.64 8.53 4.64
C PRO A 127 -13.24 8.09 4.24
N TYR A 128 -12.22 8.71 4.83
CA TYR A 128 -10.83 8.43 4.49
C TYR A 128 -9.88 8.50 5.68
N ILE A 129 -8.76 7.78 5.54
CA ILE A 129 -7.57 7.84 6.38
C ILE A 129 -6.37 7.78 5.44
N TYR A 130 -5.69 8.90 5.25
CA TYR A 130 -4.56 9.04 4.35
C TYR A 130 -3.33 9.56 5.07
N SER A 131 -2.17 9.22 4.54
CA SER A 131 -0.89 9.76 4.95
C SER A 131 -0.02 10.03 3.72
N PRO A 132 0.97 10.93 3.80
CA PRO A 132 2.00 11.03 2.78
C PRO A 132 2.64 9.66 2.51
N MET A 133 2.71 9.25 1.26
CA MET A 133 3.21 7.91 0.88
C MET A 133 4.65 7.69 1.36
N VAL A 134 5.46 8.75 1.33
CA VAL A 134 6.86 8.74 1.79
C VAL A 134 7.00 8.45 3.29
N SER A 135 5.96 8.72 4.11
CA SER A 135 5.96 8.41 5.55
C SER A 135 5.23 7.11 5.89
N SER A 136 4.18 6.75 5.15
CA SER A 136 3.24 5.68 5.51
C SER A 136 3.66 4.28 5.09
N MET A 137 4.45 4.15 4.02
CA MET A 137 5.01 2.85 3.62
C MET A 137 5.91 2.32 4.74
N ASN A 138 5.74 1.06 5.16
CA ASN A 138 6.55 0.48 6.23
C ASN A 138 7.97 0.12 5.78
N SER A 139 8.20 -0.02 4.48
CA SER A 139 9.52 -0.14 3.87
C SER A 139 9.55 0.63 2.55
N LEU A 140 10.67 1.30 2.26
CA LEU A 140 10.85 2.11 1.06
C LEU A 140 12.29 1.99 0.57
N ALA A 141 12.45 1.55 -0.68
CA ALA A 141 13.71 1.52 -1.39
C ALA A 141 13.60 2.30 -2.71
N THR A 142 14.50 3.26 -2.90
CA THR A 142 14.68 4.00 -4.14
C THR A 142 15.91 3.50 -4.88
N LEU A 143 15.73 3.08 -6.13
CA LEU A 143 16.74 2.39 -6.93
C LEU A 143 16.88 3.07 -8.29
N SER A 144 18.10 3.19 -8.81
CA SER A 144 18.35 3.59 -10.20
C SER A 144 18.11 2.43 -11.17
N SER A 145 18.33 1.20 -10.70
CA SER A 145 18.03 -0.06 -11.38
C SER A 145 17.73 -1.12 -10.33
N VAL A 146 16.86 -2.06 -10.64
CA VAL A 146 16.61 -3.20 -9.74
C VAL A 146 17.70 -4.25 -9.87
N PRO A 147 18.03 -4.98 -8.79
CA PRO A 147 18.92 -6.13 -8.86
C PRO A 147 18.43 -7.12 -9.91
N SER A 148 19.35 -7.68 -10.70
CA SER A 148 19.05 -8.75 -11.64
C SER A 148 18.50 -9.97 -10.89
N ALA A 149 17.18 -10.16 -10.92
CA ALA A 149 16.58 -11.40 -10.44
C ALA A 149 16.96 -12.55 -11.39
N PRO A 150 17.13 -13.80 -10.91
CA PRO A 150 17.16 -14.94 -11.82
C PRO A 150 15.91 -14.90 -12.69
N LEU A 151 16.10 -14.94 -14.01
CA LEU A 151 15.09 -14.73 -15.04
C LEU A 151 13.92 -15.72 -14.89
N LEU A 152 12.93 -15.39 -14.07
CA LEU A 152 11.59 -15.96 -14.18
C LEU A 152 10.88 -15.15 -15.26
N ASN A 153 10.95 -15.67 -16.49
CA ASN A 153 10.45 -15.09 -17.75
C ASN A 153 8.92 -14.90 -17.82
N THR A 154 8.23 -14.60 -16.72
CA THR A 154 6.76 -14.54 -16.66
C THR A 154 6.21 -13.16 -16.30
N VAL A 155 7.07 -12.19 -15.98
CA VAL A 155 6.65 -10.86 -15.59
C VAL A 155 6.53 -9.96 -16.83
N PRO A 156 5.42 -9.23 -17.02
CA PRO A 156 5.24 -8.35 -18.18
C PRO A 156 6.38 -7.34 -18.32
N SER A 157 6.88 -7.17 -19.55
CA SER A 157 7.97 -6.23 -19.84
C SER A 157 7.48 -4.79 -19.69
N VAL A 158 7.98 -4.10 -18.66
CA VAL A 158 7.85 -2.66 -18.46
C VAL A 158 9.21 -2.10 -18.08
N ASP A 159 9.46 -0.82 -18.37
CA ASP A 159 10.74 -0.11 -18.15
C ASP A 159 11.02 0.17 -16.65
N ILE A 160 10.92 -0.85 -15.81
CA ILE A 160 11.18 -0.84 -14.36
C ILE A 160 11.93 -2.11 -13.91
N GLY A 161 12.49 -2.83 -14.88
CA GLY A 161 13.23 -4.08 -14.68
C GLY A 161 12.35 -5.26 -14.23
N PRO A 162 12.96 -6.42 -13.92
CA PRO A 162 12.25 -7.58 -13.41
C PRO A 162 11.73 -7.35 -11.98
N TRP A 163 10.68 -8.08 -11.61
CA TRP A 163 10.18 -8.12 -10.24
C TRP A 163 11.24 -8.66 -9.27
N ALA A 164 11.81 -7.79 -8.43
CA ALA A 164 13.04 -8.08 -7.69
C ALA A 164 12.83 -8.50 -6.23
N PHE A 165 11.72 -8.11 -5.62
CA PHE A 165 11.47 -8.32 -4.18
C PHE A 165 10.48 -9.45 -3.85
N HIS A 166 10.19 -10.33 -4.84
CA HIS A 166 9.31 -11.50 -4.76
C HIS A 166 9.03 -12.06 -3.36
N SER A 167 10.00 -12.68 -2.71
CA SER A 167 9.90 -13.28 -1.37
C SER A 167 10.81 -12.58 -0.37
N GLN A 168 11.31 -11.40 -0.72
CA GLN A 168 12.31 -10.65 0.04
C GLN A 168 11.68 -9.43 0.71
N PHE A 169 12.27 -8.98 1.82
CA PHE A 169 11.87 -7.72 2.41
C PHE A 169 12.47 -6.57 1.62
N VAL A 170 11.65 -5.55 1.39
CA VAL A 170 12.13 -4.28 0.85
C VAL A 170 13.07 -3.64 1.88
N PRO A 171 14.32 -3.30 1.51
CA PRO A 171 15.25 -2.61 2.39
C PRO A 171 14.82 -1.15 2.57
N GLU A 172 15.51 -0.43 3.45
CA GLU A 172 15.26 0.99 3.68
C GLU A 172 16.35 1.82 2.98
N TYR A 173 16.09 2.20 1.72
CA TYR A 173 16.98 3.01 0.87
C TYR A 173 16.24 4.25 0.39
N THR A 174 16.62 5.43 0.87
CA THR A 174 15.88 6.68 0.62
C THR A 174 16.72 7.73 -0.09
N SER A 175 17.97 7.41 -0.43
CA SER A 175 18.95 8.37 -0.92
C SER A 175 18.53 9.09 -2.20
N LEU A 176 17.84 8.40 -3.12
CA LEU A 176 17.43 8.98 -4.40
C LEU A 176 16.14 9.82 -4.31
N LEU A 177 15.53 9.92 -3.12
CA LEU A 177 14.48 10.91 -2.86
C LEU A 177 15.05 12.32 -2.73
N PHE A 178 16.32 12.44 -2.32
CA PHE A 178 16.94 13.72 -2.01
C PHE A 178 17.67 14.29 -3.23
N PRO A 179 17.64 15.62 -3.43
CA PRO A 179 18.47 16.26 -4.44
C PRO A 179 19.95 15.93 -4.25
N SER A 180 20.69 15.69 -5.34
CA SER A 180 22.08 15.21 -5.31
C SER A 180 23.05 16.08 -4.51
N ASN A 181 22.77 17.39 -4.40
CA ASN A 181 23.62 18.36 -3.71
C ASN A 181 23.26 18.57 -2.22
N THR A 182 22.40 17.71 -1.65
CA THR A 182 21.94 17.85 -0.26
C THR A 182 22.63 16.84 0.66
N LYS A 183 23.05 17.28 1.86
CA LYS A 183 23.49 16.36 2.91
C LYS A 183 22.31 15.47 3.32
N GLN A 184 22.39 14.19 2.95
CA GLN A 184 21.29 13.26 3.16
C GLN A 184 21.18 12.85 4.64
N PRO A 185 19.96 12.85 5.21
CA PRO A 185 19.72 12.30 6.55
C PRO A 185 19.88 10.77 6.54
N LEU A 186 20.34 10.22 7.66
CA LEU A 186 20.49 8.78 7.82
C LEU A 186 19.15 8.12 8.23
N LEU A 187 18.28 7.87 7.25
CA LEU A 187 16.97 7.25 7.45
C LEU A 187 17.04 5.72 7.33
N THR A 188 17.70 5.05 8.28
CA THR A 188 17.98 3.59 8.23
C THR A 188 16.83 2.68 8.65
N SER A 189 15.68 3.24 9.04
CA SER A 189 14.53 2.45 9.45
C SER A 189 13.22 3.19 9.20
N TYR A 190 12.12 2.44 9.14
CA TYR A 190 10.76 2.95 9.08
C TYR A 190 10.50 4.04 10.12
N ASP A 191 10.81 3.80 11.39
CA ASP A 191 10.54 4.77 12.46
C ASP A 191 11.30 6.08 12.28
N LYS A 192 12.55 6.02 11.80
CA LYS A 192 13.34 7.22 11.49
C LYS A 192 12.74 7.97 10.29
N ARG A 193 12.41 7.25 9.21
CA ARG A 193 11.80 7.83 8.01
C ARG A 193 10.44 8.47 8.33
N LYS A 194 9.55 7.75 9.01
CA LYS A 194 8.23 8.23 9.44
C LYS A 194 8.35 9.51 10.27
N ARG A 195 9.23 9.53 11.27
CA ARG A 195 9.45 10.73 12.11
C ARG A 195 10.02 11.90 11.29
N PHE A 196 10.97 11.65 10.40
CA PHE A 196 11.56 12.68 9.55
C PHE A 196 10.53 13.32 8.61
N PHE A 197 9.68 12.50 7.98
CA PHE A 197 8.65 12.97 7.06
C PHE A 197 7.33 13.35 7.73
N ALA A 198 7.25 13.37 9.07
CA ALA A 198 6.12 14.01 9.76
C ALA A 198 6.09 15.54 9.53
N ASP A 199 7.24 16.14 9.21
CA ASP A 199 7.38 17.56 8.86
C ASP A 199 7.13 17.80 7.36
N ILE A 200 6.17 18.66 7.06
CA ILE A 200 5.79 19.05 5.69
C ILE A 200 6.94 19.69 4.90
N THR A 201 7.83 20.43 5.56
CA THR A 201 9.01 21.04 4.94
C THR A 201 9.96 19.96 4.45
N LYS A 202 10.14 18.88 5.22
CA LYS A 202 10.98 17.74 4.84
C LYS A 202 10.37 16.95 3.69
N ARG A 203 9.04 16.80 3.65
CA ARG A 203 8.33 16.16 2.53
C ARG A 203 8.43 16.95 1.23
N ASN A 204 8.34 18.27 1.31
CA ASN A 204 8.50 19.16 0.16
C ASN A 204 9.95 19.28 -0.35
N ALA A 205 10.93 18.85 0.45
CA ALA A 205 12.36 18.87 0.08
C ALA A 205 12.83 17.60 -0.64
N VAL A 206 11.94 16.62 -0.85
CA VAL A 206 12.24 15.37 -1.54
C VAL A 206 11.30 15.14 -2.72
N THR A 207 11.72 14.29 -3.65
CA THR A 207 11.05 14.12 -4.93
C THR A 207 10.94 12.64 -5.32
N PHE A 208 9.76 12.25 -5.81
CA PHE A 208 9.55 11.08 -6.62
C PHE A 208 9.85 11.42 -8.09
N SER A 209 11.03 11.03 -8.58
CA SER A 209 11.49 11.27 -9.95
C SER A 209 11.13 10.09 -10.87
N PRO A 210 10.78 10.37 -12.14
CA PRO A 210 10.49 9.32 -13.12
C PRO A 210 11.72 8.54 -13.58
N GLN A 211 12.93 8.89 -13.14
CA GLN A 211 14.15 8.12 -13.43
C GLN A 211 14.37 6.98 -12.43
N ASN A 212 13.72 7.04 -11.27
CA ASN A 212 13.91 6.07 -10.20
C ASN A 212 12.87 4.95 -10.25
N ILE A 213 13.23 3.83 -9.64
CA ILE A 213 12.35 2.71 -9.33
C ILE A 213 12.13 2.70 -7.82
N TYR A 214 10.86 2.61 -7.42
CA TYR A 214 10.41 2.64 -6.04
C TYR A 214 9.89 1.26 -5.67
N CYS A 215 10.55 0.62 -4.72
CA CYS A 215 10.05 -0.58 -4.08
C CYS A 215 9.50 -0.20 -2.71
N MET A 216 8.25 -0.54 -2.44
CA MET A 216 7.50 -0.10 -1.28
C MET A 216 6.70 -1.26 -0.72
N ASP A 217 6.58 -1.32 0.60
CA ASP A 217 5.76 -2.32 1.26
C ASP A 217 4.96 -1.67 2.39
N PHE A 218 3.64 -1.70 2.25
CA PHE A 218 2.71 -1.32 3.32
C PHE A 218 2.18 -2.60 3.96
N TYR A 219 2.38 -2.77 5.26
CA TYR A 219 1.87 -3.91 6.02
C TYR A 219 1.27 -3.46 7.33
N ASP A 220 0.25 -4.20 7.76
CA ASP A 220 -0.48 -3.91 8.98
C ASP A 220 -0.89 -5.22 9.65
N ALA A 221 -1.01 -5.18 10.97
CA ALA A 221 -1.40 -6.27 11.84
C ALA A 221 -2.73 -6.02 12.56
N TYR A 222 -3.15 -4.76 12.60
CA TYR A 222 -4.22 -4.29 13.45
C TYR A 222 -5.56 -4.42 12.75
N PHE A 223 -5.65 -4.09 11.47
CA PHE A 223 -6.91 -4.25 10.74
C PHE A 223 -7.16 -5.71 10.34
N ASP A 224 -8.40 -6.18 10.53
CA ASP A 224 -8.88 -7.48 10.07
C ASP A 224 -10.01 -7.25 9.07
N PHE A 225 -9.81 -7.59 7.80
CA PHE A 225 -10.82 -7.39 6.75
C PHE A 225 -11.99 -8.37 6.88
N ASN A 226 -11.79 -9.54 7.49
CA ASN A 226 -12.86 -10.54 7.64
C ASN A 226 -13.88 -10.11 8.69
N THR A 227 -13.41 -9.47 9.77
CA THR A 227 -14.27 -9.00 10.88
C THR A 227 -14.43 -7.49 10.95
N VAL A 228 -13.74 -6.76 10.06
CA VAL A 228 -13.85 -5.30 9.89
C VAL A 228 -13.55 -4.60 11.20
N SER A 229 -12.44 -4.98 11.80
CA SER A 229 -12.08 -4.56 13.14
C SER A 229 -10.62 -4.18 13.26
N VAL A 230 -10.38 -3.18 14.10
CA VAL A 230 -9.05 -2.79 14.56
C VAL A 230 -8.76 -3.53 15.85
N LYS A 231 -7.72 -4.36 15.84
CA LYS A 231 -7.26 -5.18 16.96
C LYS A 231 -5.91 -4.66 17.45
N LEU A 232 -5.90 -3.99 18.60
CA LEU A 232 -4.70 -3.54 19.30
C LEU A 232 -4.55 -4.31 20.63
N PRO A 233 -3.37 -4.31 21.27
CA PRO A 233 -3.22 -4.87 22.61
C PRO A 233 -4.22 -4.22 23.58
N GLY A 234 -5.18 -5.00 24.09
CA GLY A 234 -6.21 -4.55 25.04
C GLY A 234 -7.37 -3.73 24.46
N ILE A 235 -7.40 -3.45 23.15
CA ILE A 235 -8.47 -2.68 22.50
C ILE A 235 -8.93 -3.41 21.24
N SER A 236 -10.24 -3.67 21.12
CA SER A 236 -10.86 -4.21 19.91
C SER A 236 -12.05 -3.35 19.52
N LEU A 237 -11.93 -2.65 18.38
CA LEU A 237 -12.99 -1.81 17.82
C LEU A 237 -13.51 -2.47 16.54
N SER A 238 -14.79 -2.84 16.51
CA SER A 238 -15.43 -3.37 15.30
C SER A 238 -16.24 -2.28 14.61
N ALA A 239 -15.97 -2.07 13.33
CA ALA A 239 -16.76 -1.22 12.45
C ALA A 239 -17.83 -2.02 11.68
N PHE A 240 -17.96 -3.32 11.90
CA PHE A 240 -18.83 -4.21 11.12
C PHE A 240 -20.29 -3.72 11.04
N LYS A 241 -20.83 -3.21 12.16
CA LYS A 241 -22.21 -2.67 12.23
C LYS A 241 -22.41 -1.32 11.53
N PHE A 242 -21.31 -0.66 11.13
CA PHE A 242 -21.30 0.71 10.61
C PHE A 242 -20.80 0.79 9.16
N TRP A 243 -20.25 -0.31 8.64
CA TRP A 243 -19.58 -0.40 7.35
C TRP A 243 -20.51 -0.75 6.18
N GLU A 244 -21.69 -1.33 6.46
CA GLU A 244 -22.70 -1.71 5.44
C GLU A 244 -22.17 -2.59 4.28
N GLY A 245 -21.05 -3.31 4.49
CA GLY A 245 -20.51 -4.27 3.52
C GLY A 245 -19.86 -3.65 2.27
N GLN A 246 -19.66 -2.33 2.24
CA GLN A 246 -19.01 -1.67 1.11
C GLN A 246 -17.52 -2.08 1.00
N PRO A 247 -16.90 -2.00 -0.19
CA PRO A 247 -15.47 -2.30 -0.33
C PRO A 247 -14.58 -1.36 0.50
N LEU A 248 -13.52 -1.90 1.12
CA LEU A 248 -12.44 -1.07 1.66
C LEU A 248 -11.37 -0.87 0.59
N ARG A 249 -11.04 0.38 0.27
CA ARG A 249 -10.13 0.73 -0.83
C ARG A 249 -8.84 1.32 -0.29
N TYR A 250 -7.69 0.76 -0.66
CA TYR A 250 -6.39 1.41 -0.52
C TYR A 250 -6.07 2.13 -1.82
N VAL A 251 -5.70 3.40 -1.72
CA VAL A 251 -5.52 4.28 -2.88
C VAL A 251 -4.21 5.03 -2.73
N ALA A 252 -3.41 5.03 -3.79
CA ALA A 252 -2.36 6.01 -3.99
C ALA A 252 -2.87 7.08 -4.96
N MET A 253 -2.82 8.33 -4.55
CA MET A 253 -3.28 9.47 -5.35
C MET A 253 -2.53 10.74 -5.03
N SER A 254 -2.67 11.75 -5.88
CA SER A 254 -2.19 13.08 -5.59
C SER A 254 -2.97 13.70 -4.44
N ARG A 255 -2.33 14.60 -3.68
CA ARG A 255 -2.90 15.26 -2.50
C ARG A 255 -4.13 16.12 -2.85
N ASP A 256 -4.14 16.73 -4.02
CA ASP A 256 -5.29 17.46 -4.57
C ASP A 256 -6.41 16.54 -5.11
N ARG A 257 -6.20 15.21 -5.05
CA ARG A 257 -7.09 14.14 -5.52
C ARG A 257 -7.40 14.17 -7.02
N SER A 258 -6.64 14.94 -7.81
CA SER A 258 -6.83 15.03 -9.27
C SER A 258 -6.28 13.82 -10.02
N THR A 259 -5.32 13.11 -9.43
CA THR A 259 -4.59 12.02 -10.08
C THR A 259 -4.62 10.76 -9.23
N VAL A 260 -5.13 9.66 -9.78
CA VAL A 260 -5.04 8.33 -9.16
C VAL A 260 -3.86 7.57 -9.77
N PHE A 261 -2.98 7.02 -8.93
CA PHE A 261 -1.87 6.19 -9.39
C PHE A 261 -2.27 4.73 -9.48
N PHE A 262 -2.93 4.23 -8.43
CA PHE A 262 -3.48 2.88 -8.36
C PHE A 262 -4.48 2.74 -7.21
N VAL A 263 -5.34 1.74 -7.31
CA VAL A 263 -6.37 1.38 -6.34
C VAL A 263 -6.28 -0.12 -6.06
N ILE A 264 -6.41 -0.50 -4.79
CA ILE A 264 -6.57 -1.88 -4.33
C ILE A 264 -7.87 -1.94 -3.53
N THR A 265 -8.78 -2.86 -3.84
CA THR A 265 -10.02 -3.05 -3.08
C THR A 265 -10.03 -4.39 -2.39
N PHE A 266 -10.48 -4.40 -1.14
CA PHE A 266 -10.76 -5.57 -0.33
C PHE A 266 -12.27 -5.65 -0.13
N GLU A 267 -12.86 -6.73 -0.65
CA GLU A 267 -14.30 -6.91 -0.73
C GLU A 267 -14.69 -8.20 0.01
N LEU A 268 -15.59 -8.10 0.98
CA LEU A 268 -16.27 -9.29 1.48
C LEU A 268 -17.27 -9.75 0.41
N ILE A 269 -17.14 -11.01 0.02
CA ILE A 269 -18.15 -11.68 -0.82
C ILE A 269 -18.91 -12.61 0.12
N GLU A 270 -20.23 -12.67 -0.05
CA GLU A 270 -21.13 -13.63 0.59
C GLU A 270 -20.81 -15.08 0.20
#